data_AF-A0A847MNA0-F1
#
_entry.id   AF-A0A847MNA0-F1
#
_cell.length_a   1.000
_cell.length_b   1.000
_cell.length_c   1.000
_cell.angle_alpha   90.00
_cell.angle_beta   90.00
_cell.angle_gamma   90.00
#
_symmetry.space_group_name_H-M   'P 1'
#
loop_
_entity.id
_entity.type
_entity.pdbx_description
1 polymer ?
#
loop_
_entity_poly.entity_id
_entity_poly.type
_entity_poly.pdbx_seq_one_letter_code
_entity_poly.pdbx_strand_id
1 'polypeptide(L)'
;MSFLISIVVLLIKQIWPFVIFGLLIGFWATNYFRSTPDLTLKARKRQKRLRNFFQSFVVLLPGVVFLYGSYITNPLINYVGIESTGKVISQVKTSTLRNYQRVFKMNVAYLREDGEVQESSFRTDEFNYYPASNPSTYPRVGQEFKLKYLPYIPRYFVIFNVH
;
A
#
# COMPACT_ATOMS: atom_id res chain seq x y z
N MET A 1 -19.26 -7.16 0.18
CA MET A 1 -17.92 -7.48 0.71
C MET A 1 -16.78 -6.77 -0.04
N SER A 2 -16.79 -6.76 -1.37
CA SER A 2 -15.75 -6.10 -2.19
C SER A 2 -15.53 -4.61 -1.89
N PHE A 3 -16.58 -3.87 -1.52
CA PHE A 3 -16.47 -2.46 -1.11
C PHE A 3 -15.62 -2.26 0.15
N LEU A 4 -15.91 -3.01 1.23
CA LEU A 4 -15.15 -2.91 2.49
C LEU A 4 -13.68 -3.27 2.28
N ILE A 5 -13.40 -4.31 1.51
CA ILE A 5 -12.02 -4.71 1.19
C ILE A 5 -11.33 -3.65 0.33
N SER A 6 -12.04 -3.02 -0.60
CA SER A 6 -11.50 -1.91 -1.39
C SER A 6 -11.11 -0.72 -0.50
N ILE A 7 -11.93 -0.41 0.51
CA ILE A 7 -11.59 0.62 1.52
C ILE A 7 -10.33 0.21 2.30
N VAL A 8 -10.24 -1.03 2.78
CA VAL A 8 -9.06 -1.50 3.51
C VAL A 8 -7.80 -1.39 2.65
N VAL A 9 -7.85 -1.82 1.40
CA VAL A 9 -6.72 -1.70 0.47
C VAL A 9 -6.36 -0.24 0.21
N LEU A 10 -7.36 0.64 0.05
CA LEU A 10 -7.14 2.08 -0.11
C LEU A 10 -6.41 2.67 1.10
N LEU A 11 -6.86 2.35 2.32
CA LEU A 11 -6.26 2.86 3.56
C LEU A 11 -4.81 2.40 3.71
N ILE A 12 -4.52 1.13 3.37
CA ILE A 12 -3.16 0.58 3.42
C ILE A 12 -2.25 1.25 2.39
N LYS A 13 -2.71 1.39 1.14
CA LYS A 13 -1.92 2.00 0.05
C LYS A 13 -1.77 3.52 0.20
N GLN A 14 -2.73 4.17 0.85
CA GLN A 14 -2.75 5.61 1.09
C GLN A 14 -2.44 5.94 2.55
N ILE A 15 -1.33 5.41 3.08
CA ILE A 15 -0.99 5.58 4.49
C ILE A 15 -0.49 6.99 4.84
N TRP A 16 0.07 7.74 3.89
CA TRP A 16 0.71 9.04 4.12
C TRP A 16 -0.14 10.06 4.90
N PRO A 17 -1.44 10.25 4.61
CA PRO A 17 -2.31 11.08 5.44
C PRO A 17 -2.33 10.64 6.90
N PHE A 18 -2.40 9.33 7.17
CA PHE A 18 -2.40 8.80 8.54
C PHE A 18 -1.05 9.00 9.24
N VAL A 19 0.06 8.94 8.51
CA VAL A 19 1.40 9.29 9.04
C VAL A 19 1.42 10.75 9.47
N ILE A 20 0.95 11.66 8.61
CA ILE A 20 0.91 13.10 8.87
C ILE A 20 0.01 13.39 10.07
N PHE A 21 -1.22 12.85 10.09
CA PHE A 21 -2.13 12.98 11.22
C PHE A 21 -1.53 12.41 12.51
N GLY A 22 -0.88 11.25 12.44
CA GLY A 22 -0.18 10.64 13.57
C GLY A 22 0.93 11.55 14.11
N LEU A 23 1.75 12.13 13.25
CA LEU A 23 2.80 13.07 13.64
C LEU A 23 2.22 14.35 14.26
N LEU A 24 1.14 14.89 13.69
CA LEU A 24 0.45 16.06 14.24
C LEU A 24 -0.16 15.76 15.62
N ILE A 25 -0.81 14.61 15.78
CA ILE A 25 -1.35 14.17 17.08
C ILE A 25 -0.22 13.90 18.07
N GLY A 26 0.89 13.30 17.64
CA GLY A 26 2.07 13.10 18.47
C GLY A 26 2.70 14.41 18.94
N PHE A 27 2.81 15.40 18.04
CA PHE A 27 3.32 16.73 18.34
C PHE A 27 2.36 17.53 19.23
N TRP A 28 1.06 17.43 18.96
CA TRP A 28 0.02 18.01 19.81
C TRP A 28 0.02 17.36 21.19
N ALA A 29 0.06 16.03 21.29
CA ALA A 29 0.11 15.30 22.55
C ALA A 29 1.38 15.61 23.34
N THR A 30 2.53 15.78 22.70
CA THR A 30 3.76 16.21 23.40
C THR A 30 3.64 17.61 23.99
N ASN A 31 2.97 18.53 23.31
CA ASN A 31 2.68 19.87 23.83
C ASN A 31 1.53 19.90 24.86
N TYR A 32 0.50 19.07 24.68
CA TYR A 32 -0.66 18.95 25.57
C TYR A 32 -0.30 18.24 26.89
N PHE A 33 0.62 17.27 26.84
CA PHE A 33 1.16 16.58 28.01
C PHE A 33 2.36 17.30 28.64
N ARG A 34 2.53 18.61 28.45
CA ARG A 34 3.40 19.42 29.32
C ARG A 34 2.91 19.24 30.75
N SER A 35 3.79 18.75 31.61
CA SER A 35 3.42 18.27 32.94
C SER A 35 2.75 19.39 33.72
N THR A 36 1.45 19.26 33.97
CA THR A 36 0.79 20.04 35.01
C THR A 36 1.47 19.72 36.33
N PRO A 37 1.88 20.74 37.12
CA PRO A 37 2.66 20.51 38.33
C PRO A 37 1.92 19.64 39.38
N ASP A 38 0.59 19.63 39.35
CA ASP A 38 -0.29 19.10 40.40
C ASP A 38 -0.73 17.63 40.27
N LEU A 39 -0.15 16.86 39.35
CA LEU A 39 -0.54 15.46 39.17
C LEU A 39 0.20 14.51 40.13
N THR A 40 -0.54 13.59 40.75
CA THR A 40 0.01 12.50 41.56
C THR A 40 1.04 11.66 40.77
N LEU A 41 2.07 11.14 41.44
CA LEU A 41 3.16 10.36 40.81
C LEU A 41 2.66 9.19 39.95
N LYS A 42 1.56 8.53 40.36
CA LYS A 42 0.92 7.44 39.59
C LYS A 42 0.32 7.95 38.28
N ALA A 43 -0.40 9.08 38.30
CA ALA A 43 -1.00 9.70 37.12
C ALA A 43 0.08 10.13 36.11
N ARG A 44 1.17 10.75 36.59
CA ARG A 44 2.31 11.16 35.74
C ARG A 44 2.98 9.96 35.04
N LYS A 45 3.18 8.83 35.74
CA LYS A 45 3.71 7.59 35.12
C LYS A 45 2.78 7.02 34.04
N ARG A 46 1.46 6.99 34.29
CA ARG A 46 0.46 6.50 33.32
C ARG A 46 0.43 7.37 32.06
N GLN A 47 0.44 8.69 32.22
CA GLN A 47 0.46 9.65 31.12
C GLN A 47 1.73 9.52 30.27
N LYS A 48 2.90 9.36 30.90
CA LYS A 48 4.17 9.10 30.19
C LYS A 48 4.13 7.79 29.39
N ARG A 49 3.55 6.72 29.93
CA ARG A 49 3.38 5.44 29.19
C ARG A 49 2.47 5.60 27.98
N LEU A 50 1.32 6.24 28.15
CA LEU A 50 0.39 6.50 27.04
C LEU A 50 1.06 7.33 25.95
N ARG A 51 1.75 8.42 26.33
CA ARG A 51 2.50 9.23 25.37
C ARG A 51 3.53 8.41 24.60
N ASN A 52 4.35 7.62 25.31
CA ASN A 52 5.35 6.77 24.67
C ASN A 52 4.70 5.72 23.76
N PHE A 53 3.57 5.12 24.16
CA PHE A 53 2.82 4.18 23.34
C PHE A 53 2.32 4.82 22.05
N PHE A 54 1.67 5.99 22.13
CA PHE A 54 1.19 6.72 20.94
C PHE A 54 2.35 7.14 20.03
N GLN A 55 3.47 7.61 20.60
CA GLN A 55 4.67 7.95 19.83
C GLN A 55 5.24 6.74 19.09
N SER A 56 5.36 5.59 19.77
CA SER A 56 5.83 4.36 19.11
C SER A 56 4.90 3.92 17.99
N PHE A 57 3.59 4.03 18.17
CA PHE A 57 2.61 3.67 17.14
C PHE A 57 2.74 4.56 15.89
N VAL A 58 2.88 5.89 16.08
CA VAL A 58 3.04 6.86 14.99
C VAL A 58 4.31 6.62 14.18
N VAL A 59 5.39 6.15 14.81
CA VAL A 59 6.69 5.93 14.13
C VAL A 59 6.76 4.55 13.49
N LEU A 60 6.37 3.50 14.21
CA LEU A 60 6.57 2.12 13.77
C LEU A 60 5.54 1.67 12.74
N LEU A 61 4.26 2.02 12.93
CA LEU A 61 3.19 1.52 12.08
C LEU A 61 3.35 1.92 10.60
N PRO A 62 3.71 3.16 10.25
CA PRO A 62 3.95 3.53 8.85
C PRO A 62 5.06 2.72 8.20
N GLY A 63 6.16 2.46 8.93
CA GLY A 63 7.26 1.65 8.45
C GLY A 63 6.82 0.21 8.16
N VAL A 64 6.06 -0.39 9.09
CA VAL A 64 5.52 -1.75 8.92
C VAL A 64 4.58 -1.81 7.71
N VAL A 65 3.65 -0.88 7.57
CA VAL A 65 2.74 -0.88 6.42
C VAL A 65 3.46 -0.59 5.11
N PHE A 66 4.46 0.28 5.10
CA PHE A 66 5.27 0.54 3.91
C PHE A 66 6.01 -0.72 3.44
N LEU A 67 6.58 -1.48 4.37
CA LEU A 67 7.35 -2.69 4.06
C LEU A 67 6.44 -3.89 3.72
N TYR A 68 5.33 -4.05 4.45
CA TYR A 68 4.50 -5.27 4.40
C TYR A 68 3.15 -5.06 3.71
N GLY A 69 2.82 -3.84 3.27
CA GLY A 69 1.51 -3.51 2.73
C GLY A 69 1.11 -4.40 1.55
N SER A 70 2.03 -4.67 0.61
CA SER A 70 1.74 -5.54 -0.54
C SER A 70 1.42 -6.99 -0.14
N TYR A 71 2.02 -7.52 0.94
CA TYR A 71 1.72 -8.86 1.44
C TYR A 71 0.30 -8.99 2.00
N ILE A 72 -0.30 -7.88 2.44
CA ILE A 72 -1.68 -7.84 2.91
C ILE A 72 -2.63 -7.51 1.75
N THR A 73 -2.28 -6.53 0.91
CA THR A 73 -3.19 -6.08 -0.16
C THR A 73 -3.32 -7.09 -1.29
N ASN A 74 -2.25 -7.79 -1.68
CA ASN A 74 -2.30 -8.68 -2.83
C ASN A 74 -3.24 -9.88 -2.62
N PRO A 75 -3.20 -10.61 -1.48
CA PRO A 75 -4.18 -11.66 -1.20
C PRO A 75 -5.61 -11.13 -1.16
N LEU A 76 -5.83 -9.95 -0.58
CA LEU A 76 -7.16 -9.32 -0.53
C LEU A 76 -7.70 -8.99 -1.92
N ILE A 77 -6.87 -8.38 -2.78
CA ILE A 77 -7.24 -8.10 -4.18
C ILE A 77 -7.47 -9.40 -4.93
N ASN A 78 -6.64 -10.43 -4.72
CA ASN A 78 -6.83 -11.71 -5.39
C ASN A 78 -8.15 -12.42 -4.97
N TYR A 79 -8.57 -12.24 -3.72
CA TYR A 79 -9.76 -12.86 -3.16
C TYR A 79 -11.07 -12.25 -3.69
N VAL A 80 -11.15 -10.91 -3.83
CA VAL A 80 -12.40 -10.23 -4.26
C VAL A 80 -12.32 -9.52 -5.60
N GLY A 81 -11.15 -9.50 -6.23
CA GLY A 81 -10.93 -8.79 -7.47
C GLY A 81 -11.57 -9.48 -8.66
N ILE A 82 -11.93 -8.68 -9.65
CA ILE A 82 -12.50 -9.13 -10.92
C ILE A 82 -11.35 -9.46 -11.86
N GLU A 83 -11.44 -10.63 -12.51
CA GLU A 83 -10.45 -11.07 -13.48
C GLU A 83 -10.53 -10.25 -14.76
N SER A 84 -9.36 -9.87 -15.27
CA SER A 84 -9.22 -9.23 -16.57
C SER A 84 -7.90 -9.62 -17.21
N THR A 85 -7.79 -9.30 -18.49
CA THR A 85 -6.55 -9.42 -19.25
C THR A 85 -6.00 -8.03 -19.50
N GLY A 86 -4.80 -7.78 -19.01
CA GLY A 86 -4.10 -6.52 -19.22
C GLY A 86 -2.97 -6.66 -20.22
N LYS A 87 -2.54 -5.52 -20.75
CA LYS A 87 -1.42 -5.40 -21.67
C LYS A 87 -0.48 -4.30 -21.20
N VAL A 88 0.82 -4.55 -21.29
CA VAL A 88 1.82 -3.52 -21.01
C VAL A 88 1.91 -2.59 -22.22
N ILE A 89 1.54 -1.32 -22.03
CA ILE A 89 1.55 -0.30 -23.08
C ILE A 89 2.95 0.29 -23.23
N SER A 90 3.61 0.58 -22.12
CA SER A 90 4.95 1.18 -22.15
C SER A 90 5.73 0.92 -20.86
N GLN A 91 7.04 1.14 -20.93
CA GLN A 91 7.97 0.95 -19.82
C GLN A 91 8.87 2.17 -19.72
N VAL A 92 8.94 2.75 -18.51
CA VAL A 92 9.76 3.93 -18.22
C VAL A 92 10.82 3.58 -17.19
N LYS A 93 12.08 3.94 -17.48
CA LYS A 93 13.19 3.81 -16.54
C LYS A 93 12.99 4.82 -15.40
N THR A 94 13.00 4.35 -14.17
CA THR A 94 13.02 5.25 -13.01
C THR A 94 14.47 5.59 -12.64
N SER A 95 14.67 6.60 -11.79
CA SER A 95 15.98 6.91 -11.19
C SER A 95 16.36 5.96 -10.04
N THR A 96 15.48 5.04 -9.63
CA THR A 96 15.63 4.18 -8.43
C THR A 96 16.33 2.85 -8.75
N LEU A 97 17.37 2.52 -7.97
CA LEU A 97 17.97 1.18 -7.95
C LEU A 97 17.42 0.41 -6.75
N ARG A 98 17.15 -0.88 -6.94
CA ARG A 98 16.84 -1.81 -5.87
C ARG A 98 17.71 -3.05 -6.04
N ASN A 99 18.50 -3.38 -5.02
CA ASN A 99 19.46 -4.50 -5.08
C ASN A 99 20.33 -4.46 -6.35
N TYR A 100 20.88 -3.28 -6.68
CA TYR A 100 21.67 -3.02 -7.90
C TYR A 100 20.93 -3.22 -9.23
N GLN A 101 19.63 -3.52 -9.21
CA GLN A 101 18.80 -3.62 -10.40
C GLN A 101 17.99 -2.35 -10.62
N ARG A 102 17.82 -1.96 -11.88
CA ARG A 102 17.02 -0.78 -12.24
C ARG A 102 15.54 -1.07 -12.01
N VAL A 103 14.88 -0.19 -11.27
CA VAL A 103 13.42 -0.21 -11.14
C VAL A 103 12.80 0.43 -12.37
N PHE A 104 11.82 -0.24 -12.94
CA PHE A 104 11.00 0.27 -14.04
C PHE A 104 9.59 0.58 -13.57
N LYS A 105 9.00 1.62 -14.16
CA LYS A 105 7.56 1.89 -14.10
C LYS A 105 6.93 1.28 -15.36
N MET A 106 6.00 0.38 -15.16
CA MET A 106 5.25 -0.31 -16.21
C MET A 106 3.88 0.36 -16.32
N ASN A 107 3.54 0.89 -17.49
CA ASN A 107 2.21 1.41 -17.77
C ASN A 107 1.40 0.31 -18.46
N VAL A 108 0.17 0.10 -17.98
CA VAL A 108 -0.67 -1.01 -18.39
C VAL A 108 -2.08 -0.53 -18.69
N ALA A 109 -2.77 -1.23 -19.57
CA ALA A 109 -4.21 -1.08 -19.77
C ALA A 109 -4.91 -2.43 -19.70
N TYR A 110 -6.14 -2.43 -19.24
CA TYR A 110 -7.03 -3.59 -19.21
C TYR A 110 -8.48 -3.16 -19.30
N LEU A 111 -9.34 -4.08 -19.72
CA LEU A 111 -10.78 -3.86 -19.78
C LEU A 111 -11.41 -4.07 -18.41
N ARG A 112 -12.28 -3.15 -18.01
CA ARG A 112 -13.17 -3.28 -16.87
C ARG A 112 -14.42 -4.06 -17.26
N GLU A 113 -15.19 -4.47 -16.26
CA GLU A 113 -16.44 -5.25 -16.45
C GLU A 113 -17.51 -4.44 -17.20
N ASP A 114 -17.50 -3.12 -17.08
CA ASP A 114 -18.35 -2.18 -17.83
C ASP A 114 -17.88 -1.95 -19.29
N GLY A 115 -16.78 -2.59 -19.71
CA GLY A 115 -16.20 -2.42 -21.04
C GLY A 115 -15.29 -1.20 -21.19
N GLU A 116 -15.14 -0.37 -20.16
CA GLU A 116 -14.21 0.76 -20.21
C GLU A 116 -12.75 0.29 -20.12
N VAL A 117 -11.85 1.00 -20.82
CA VAL A 117 -10.41 0.76 -20.69
C VAL A 117 -9.89 1.47 -19.44
N GLN A 118 -9.31 0.71 -18.52
CA GLN A 118 -8.58 1.25 -17.38
C GLN A 118 -7.09 1.32 -17.70
N GLU A 119 -6.54 2.53 -17.69
CA GLU A 119 -5.10 2.73 -17.67
C GLU A 119 -4.59 2.79 -16.23
N SER A 120 -3.49 2.11 -15.95
CA SER A 120 -2.83 2.14 -14.65
C SER A 120 -1.32 1.99 -14.81
N SER A 121 -0.60 2.06 -13.71
CA SER A 121 0.84 1.82 -13.70
C SER A 121 1.28 1.20 -12.39
N PHE A 122 2.34 0.41 -12.46
CA PHE A 122 2.99 -0.14 -11.27
C PHE A 122 4.50 -0.06 -11.44
N ARG A 123 5.23 -0.10 -10.32
CA ARG A 123 6.69 -0.23 -10.35
C ARG A 123 7.10 -1.66 -10.09
N THR A 124 8.16 -2.10 -10.75
CA THR A 124 8.73 -3.45 -10.56
C THR A 124 9.12 -3.77 -9.11
N ASP A 125 9.31 -2.76 -8.26
CA ASP A 125 9.63 -2.90 -6.84
C ASP A 125 8.40 -2.86 -5.90
N GLU A 126 7.18 -2.76 -6.42
CA GLU A 126 5.93 -2.78 -5.63
C GLU A 126 5.44 -4.20 -5.31
N PHE A 127 5.99 -5.21 -5.98
CA PHE A 127 5.64 -6.64 -5.84
C PHE A 127 4.15 -6.90 -5.94
N ASN A 128 3.49 -6.40 -6.99
CA ASN A 128 2.05 -6.57 -7.21
C ASN A 128 1.69 -7.96 -7.78
N TYR A 129 2.31 -9.02 -7.27
CA TYR A 129 2.10 -10.41 -7.68
C TYR A 129 1.43 -11.25 -6.61
N TYR A 130 0.70 -12.27 -7.06
CA TYR A 130 0.17 -13.31 -6.21
C TYR A 130 0.17 -14.68 -6.91
N PRO A 131 0.60 -15.76 -6.24
CA PRO A 131 1.26 -15.78 -4.93
C PRO A 131 2.68 -15.19 -5.00
N ALA A 132 3.10 -14.52 -3.92
CA ALA A 132 4.41 -13.87 -3.86
C ALA A 132 5.60 -14.86 -3.89
N SER A 133 5.35 -16.15 -3.67
CA SER A 133 6.35 -17.22 -3.66
C SER A 133 6.83 -17.62 -5.06
N ASN A 134 6.11 -17.24 -6.12
CA ASN A 134 6.47 -17.66 -7.47
C ASN A 134 7.44 -16.64 -8.09
N PRO A 135 8.64 -17.06 -8.54
CA PRO A 135 9.51 -16.22 -9.34
C PRO A 135 8.79 -15.92 -10.66
N SER A 136 8.10 -14.80 -10.69
CA SER A 136 7.34 -14.34 -11.85
C SER A 136 8.10 -13.17 -12.47
N THR A 137 8.42 -13.32 -13.76
CA THR A 137 9.02 -12.22 -14.53
C THR A 137 7.91 -11.24 -14.90
N TYR A 138 8.16 -9.93 -14.82
CA TYR A 138 7.19 -8.93 -15.26
C TYR A 138 6.95 -9.04 -16.76
N PRO A 139 5.69 -8.94 -17.22
CA PRO A 139 5.37 -8.95 -18.63
C PRO A 139 6.12 -7.81 -19.33
N ARG A 140 6.60 -8.09 -20.54
CA ARG A 140 7.30 -7.09 -21.37
C ARG A 140 6.29 -6.18 -22.07
N VAL A 141 6.79 -5.06 -22.59
CA VAL A 141 5.97 -4.15 -23.42
C VAL A 141 5.34 -4.94 -24.58
N GLY A 142 4.02 -4.78 -24.75
CA GLY A 142 3.22 -5.50 -25.74
C GLY A 142 2.70 -6.86 -25.30
N GLN A 143 3.19 -7.42 -24.19
CA GLN A 143 2.75 -8.71 -23.66
C GLN A 143 1.44 -8.57 -22.87
N GLU A 144 0.57 -9.56 -23.03
CA GLU A 144 -0.66 -9.70 -22.27
C GLU A 144 -0.41 -10.51 -20.98
N PHE A 145 -1.16 -10.21 -19.93
CA PHE A 145 -1.06 -10.88 -18.64
C PHE A 145 -2.42 -10.92 -17.93
N LYS A 146 -2.59 -11.90 -17.04
CA LYS A 146 -3.82 -12.01 -16.24
C LYS A 146 -3.66 -11.23 -14.94
N LEU A 147 -4.69 -10.45 -14.64
CA LEU A 147 -4.75 -9.64 -13.44
C LEU A 147 -6.13 -9.68 -12.80
N LYS A 148 -6.17 -9.46 -11.49
CA LYS A 148 -7.40 -9.16 -10.76
C LYS A 148 -7.34 -7.72 -10.29
N TYR A 149 -8.39 -6.95 -10.55
CA TYR A 149 -8.50 -5.56 -10.10
C TYR A 149 -9.66 -5.38 -9.12
N LEU A 150 -9.61 -4.34 -8.29
CA LEU A 150 -10.70 -4.00 -7.39
C LEU A 150 -11.79 -3.20 -8.11
N PRO A 151 -13.06 -3.62 -8.14
CA PRO A 151 -14.11 -2.93 -8.91
C PRO A 151 -14.29 -1.46 -8.54
N TYR A 152 -14.26 -1.14 -7.25
CA TYR A 152 -14.49 0.23 -6.76
C TYR A 152 -13.26 1.13 -6.88
N ILE A 153 -12.06 0.54 -7.04
CA ILE A 153 -10.80 1.28 -7.10
C ILE A 153 -9.91 0.59 -8.15
N PRO A 154 -10.31 0.64 -9.43
CA PRO A 154 -9.79 -0.23 -10.47
C PRO A 154 -8.28 -0.08 -10.67
N ARG A 155 -7.69 1.08 -10.38
CA ARG A 155 -6.23 1.31 -10.41
C ARG A 155 -5.41 0.30 -9.60
N TYR A 156 -5.99 -0.31 -8.55
CA TYR A 156 -5.31 -1.32 -7.74
C TYR A 156 -5.64 -2.71 -8.28
N PHE A 157 -4.59 -3.42 -8.66
CA PHE A 157 -4.68 -4.76 -9.20
C PHE A 157 -3.50 -5.62 -8.74
N VAL A 158 -3.66 -6.93 -8.92
CA VAL A 158 -2.63 -7.94 -8.68
C VAL A 158 -2.49 -8.81 -9.91
N ILE A 159 -1.25 -9.13 -10.26
CA ILE A 159 -0.90 -10.03 -11.36
C ILE A 159 -0.83 -11.43 -10.78
N PHE A 160 -1.54 -12.39 -11.37
CA PHE A 160 -1.59 -13.76 -10.84
C PHE A 160 -1.26 -14.85 -11.86
N ASN A 161 -1.05 -14.48 -13.13
CA ASN A 161 -0.49 -15.38 -14.13
C ASN A 161 0.18 -14.57 -15.24
N VAL A 162 1.43 -14.89 -15.55
CA VAL A 162 2.19 -14.33 -16.68
C VAL A 162 2.52 -15.51 -17.58
N HIS A 163 1.91 -15.57 -18.77
CA HIS A 163 2.22 -16.57 -19.79
C HIS A 163 3.47 -16.17 -20.57
#